data_AF-A0A967FE96-F1
#
_entry.id   AF-A0A967FE96-F1
#
_cell.length_a   1.000
_cell.length_b   1.000
_cell.length_c   1.000
_cell.angle_alpha   90.00
_cell.angle_beta   90.00
_cell.angle_gamma   90.00
#
_symmetry.space_group_name_H-M   'P 1'
#
loop_
_entity.id
_entity.type
_entity.pdbx_description
1 polymer ?
#
loop_
_entity_poly.entity_id
_entity_poly.type
_entity_poly.pdbx_seq_one_letter_code
_entity_poly.pdbx_strand_id
1 'polypeptide(L)'
;MAEFETVEEILELAVAREEDAHIFLMALAARMVNPDMRKVFEELAAEELEHKARLELEIVKTGRVVTEGKKKLYFEANDYAADVGSEIDMDYKDLLTMAMQKEESSFRLYVDLASRVTEEDAYETLLALAEEEVRHKMRFEMEYDNILRTG
;
A
#
# COMPACT_ATOMS: atom_id res chain seq x y z
N MET A 1 1.78 6.47 -20.63
CA MET A 1 1.11 5.51 -19.74
C MET A 1 1.56 4.13 -20.20
N ALA A 2 1.95 3.23 -19.29
CA ALA A 2 2.29 1.87 -19.69
C ALA A 2 1.01 1.22 -20.25
N GLU A 3 1.06 0.75 -21.50
CA GLU A 3 0.04 -0.16 -22.02
C GLU A 3 0.30 -1.52 -21.36
N PHE A 4 -0.70 -2.02 -20.63
CA PHE A 4 -0.69 -3.37 -20.09
C PHE A 4 -1.38 -4.26 -21.13
N GLU A 5 -0.70 -5.32 -21.54
CA GLU A 5 -1.19 -6.24 -22.58
C GLU A 5 -2.01 -7.39 -21.96
N THR A 6 -1.87 -7.63 -20.65
CA THR A 6 -2.50 -8.77 -19.95
C THR A 6 -2.94 -8.45 -18.52
N VAL A 7 -3.88 -9.25 -17.99
CA VAL A 7 -4.31 -9.18 -16.58
C VAL A 7 -3.14 -9.50 -15.64
N GLU A 8 -2.24 -10.38 -16.05
CA GLU A 8 -1.04 -10.72 -15.29
C GLU A 8 -0.15 -9.50 -15.09
N GLU A 9 0.12 -8.70 -16.14
CA GLU A 9 0.94 -7.49 -15.98
C GLU A 9 0.28 -6.45 -15.06
N ILE A 10 -1.05 -6.44 -15.00
CA ILE A 10 -1.82 -5.59 -14.08
C ILE A 10 -1.65 -6.08 -12.64
N LEU A 11 -1.79 -7.38 -12.41
CA LEU A 11 -1.62 -7.97 -11.08
C LEU A 11 -0.16 -7.90 -10.61
N GLU A 12 0.81 -8.11 -11.50
CA GLU A 12 2.24 -7.93 -11.20
C GLU A 12 2.58 -6.49 -10.85
N LEU A 13 1.93 -5.50 -11.49
CA LEU A 13 2.05 -4.11 -11.07
C LEU A 13 1.52 -3.92 -9.65
N ALA A 14 0.34 -4.45 -9.34
CA ALA A 14 -0.24 -4.34 -8.00
C ALA A 14 0.67 -4.96 -6.95
N VAL A 15 1.18 -6.18 -7.18
CA VAL A 15 2.16 -6.87 -6.31
C VAL A 15 3.40 -6.01 -6.07
N ALA A 16 3.95 -5.40 -7.13
CA ALA A 16 5.12 -4.53 -6.99
C ALA A 16 4.82 -3.27 -6.16
N ARG A 17 3.60 -2.73 -6.24
CA ARG A 17 3.18 -1.57 -5.44
C ARG A 17 3.04 -1.90 -3.97
N GLU A 18 2.49 -3.06 -3.63
CA GLU A 18 2.41 -3.55 -2.25
C GLU A 18 3.80 -3.78 -1.65
N GLU A 19 4.73 -4.35 -2.43
CA GLU A 19 6.11 -4.55 -1.99
C GLU A 19 6.85 -3.22 -1.76
N ASP A 20 6.71 -2.25 -2.68
CA ASP A 20 7.29 -0.92 -2.53
C ASP A 20 6.71 -0.20 -1.30
N ALA A 21 5.40 -0.30 -1.08
CA ALA A 21 4.72 0.29 0.08
C ALA A 21 5.20 -0.34 1.40
N HIS A 22 5.30 -1.67 1.47
CA HIS A 22 5.85 -2.38 2.61
C HIS A 22 7.26 -1.89 2.96
N ILE A 23 8.16 -1.84 1.98
CA ILE A 23 9.55 -1.39 2.17
C ILE A 23 9.58 0.05 2.68
N PHE A 24 8.76 0.92 2.10
CA PHE A 24 8.66 2.32 2.49
C PHE A 24 8.19 2.47 3.95
N LEU A 25 7.11 1.79 4.32
CA LEU A 25 6.54 1.83 5.68
C LEU A 25 7.52 1.27 6.72
N MET A 26 8.21 0.17 6.41
CA MET A 26 9.25 -0.39 7.28
C MET A 26 10.44 0.57 7.46
N ALA A 27 10.84 1.27 6.40
CA ALA A 27 11.90 2.27 6.47
C ALA A 27 11.50 3.47 7.35
N LEU A 28 10.23 3.89 7.28
CA LEU A 28 9.68 4.92 8.17
C LEU A 28 9.63 4.45 9.63
N ALA A 29 9.10 3.25 9.87
CA ALA A 29 9.02 2.64 11.21
C ALA A 29 10.39 2.61 11.91
N ALA A 30 11.43 2.20 11.19
CA ALA A 30 12.80 2.13 11.70
C ALA A 30 13.37 3.49 12.15
N ARG A 31 12.83 4.60 11.65
CA ARG A 31 13.26 5.97 11.96
C ARG A 31 12.39 6.67 12.99
N MET A 32 11.27 6.07 13.40
CA MET A 32 10.36 6.67 14.39
C MET A 32 10.94 6.57 15.79
N VAL A 33 11.00 7.70 16.51
CA VAL A 33 11.39 7.73 17.92
C VAL A 33 10.26 7.22 18.81
N ASN A 34 9.02 7.60 18.49
CA ASN A 34 7.85 7.24 19.27
C ASN A 34 7.46 5.75 19.00
N PRO A 35 7.43 4.90 20.04
CA PRO A 35 7.12 3.47 19.88
C PRO A 35 5.68 3.20 19.41
N ASP A 36 4.71 4.04 19.79
CA ASP A 36 3.32 3.88 19.36
C ASP A 36 3.17 4.19 17.86
N MET A 37 3.86 5.24 17.39
CA MET A 37 3.91 5.59 15.96
C MET A 37 4.62 4.51 15.14
N ARG A 38 5.73 3.99 15.65
CA ARG A 38 6.45 2.88 15.03
C ARG A 38 5.53 1.69 14.82
N LYS A 39 4.75 1.33 15.84
CA LYS A 39 3.81 0.20 15.77
C LYS A 39 2.75 0.39 14.69
N VAL A 40 2.21 1.60 14.51
CA VAL A 40 1.25 1.87 13.44
C VAL A 40 1.87 1.65 12.05
N PHE A 41 3.11 2.09 11.82
CA PHE A 41 3.79 1.83 10.54
C PHE A 41 4.12 0.34 10.32
N GLU A 42 4.50 -0.38 11.38
CA GLU A 42 4.72 -1.83 11.30
C GLU A 42 3.43 -2.59 10.99
N GLU A 43 2.30 -2.16 11.56
CA GLU A 43 0.97 -2.72 11.27
C GLU A 43 0.56 -2.45 9.82
N LEU A 44 0.68 -1.21 9.34
CA LEU A 44 0.46 -0.87 7.94
C LEU A 44 1.34 -1.70 7.00
N ALA A 45 2.64 -1.82 7.31
CA ALA A 45 3.55 -2.61 6.51
C ALA A 45 3.15 -4.10 6.46
N ALA A 46 2.60 -4.64 7.55
CA ALA A 46 2.09 -6.01 7.58
C ALA A 46 0.83 -6.17 6.72
N GLU A 47 -0.08 -5.19 6.72
CA GLU A 47 -1.27 -5.16 5.87
C GLU A 47 -0.89 -5.24 4.37
N GLU A 48 0.14 -4.50 3.91
CA GLU A 48 0.62 -4.60 2.51
C GLU A 48 1.09 -6.02 2.12
N LEU A 49 1.67 -6.78 3.06
CA LEU A 49 2.10 -8.16 2.79
C LEU A 49 0.90 -9.10 2.61
N GLU A 50 -0.20 -8.85 3.33
CA GLU A 50 -1.44 -9.62 3.16
C GLU A 50 -2.08 -9.31 1.80
N HIS A 51 -2.07 -8.04 1.38
CA HIS A 51 -2.54 -7.62 0.06
C HIS A 51 -1.69 -8.22 -1.05
N LYS A 52 -0.36 -8.15 -0.93
CA LYS A 52 0.60 -8.80 -1.82
C LYS A 52 0.27 -10.29 -1.98
N ALA A 53 0.13 -11.02 -0.88
CA ALA A 53 -0.14 -12.46 -0.91
C ALA A 53 -1.47 -12.80 -1.63
N ARG A 54 -2.51 -11.97 -1.48
CA ARG A 54 -3.78 -12.13 -2.20
C ARG A 54 -3.61 -11.92 -3.71
N LEU A 55 -2.87 -10.90 -4.12
CA LEU A 55 -2.61 -10.63 -5.53
C LEU A 55 -1.75 -11.72 -6.18
N GLU A 56 -0.73 -12.22 -5.47
CA GLU A 56 0.09 -13.34 -5.91
C GLU A 56 -0.74 -14.62 -6.09
N LEU A 57 -1.71 -14.87 -5.21
CA LEU A 57 -2.62 -16.00 -5.33
C LEU A 57 -3.49 -15.91 -6.60
N GLU A 58 -3.97 -14.71 -6.95
CA GLU A 58 -4.73 -14.52 -8.20
C GLU A 58 -3.87 -14.80 -9.43
N ILE A 59 -2.59 -14.39 -9.43
CA ILE A 59 -1.64 -14.75 -10.51
C ILE A 59 -1.47 -16.27 -10.60
N VAL A 60 -1.40 -16.97 -9.47
CA VAL A 60 -1.26 -18.43 -9.46
C VAL A 60 -2.49 -19.14 -10.03
N LYS A 61 -3.70 -18.61 -9.79
CA LYS A 61 -4.95 -19.16 -10.33
C LYS A 61 -5.01 -19.11 -11.86
N THR A 62 -4.32 -18.17 -12.51
CA THR A 62 -4.23 -18.13 -13.98
C THR A 62 -3.31 -19.22 -14.57
N GLY A 63 -2.78 -20.12 -13.73
CA GLY A 63 -1.92 -21.23 -14.15
C GLY A 63 -0.47 -20.83 -14.40
N ARG A 64 -0.09 -19.63 -13.97
CA ARG A 64 1.29 -19.12 -14.02
C ARG A 64 1.86 -19.00 -12.61
N VAL A 65 3.17 -18.81 -12.49
CA VAL A 65 3.81 -18.44 -11.23
C VAL A 65 4.24 -16.99 -11.36
N VAL A 66 4.18 -16.25 -10.25
CA VAL A 66 4.76 -14.92 -10.17
C VAL A 66 6.23 -15.04 -10.56
N THR A 67 6.60 -14.47 -11.70
CA THR A 67 8.01 -14.41 -12.07
C THR A 67 8.63 -13.27 -11.30
N GLU A 68 9.72 -13.53 -10.57
CA GLU A 68 10.55 -12.46 -10.00
C GLU A 68 11.07 -11.58 -11.15
N GLY A 69 10.35 -10.49 -11.41
CA GLY A 69 10.80 -9.35 -12.19
C GLY A 69 10.40 -9.36 -13.67
N LYS A 70 9.70 -8.29 -14.07
CA LYS A 70 10.09 -7.42 -15.21
C LYS A 70 9.28 -6.12 -15.31
N LYS A 71 9.20 -5.33 -14.23
CA LYS A 71 9.08 -3.86 -14.29
C LYS A 71 9.30 -3.34 -12.87
N LYS A 72 10.54 -2.99 -12.55
CA LYS A 72 10.78 -2.03 -11.47
C LYS A 72 10.20 -0.70 -11.93
N LEU A 73 8.89 -0.52 -11.80
CA LEU A 73 8.34 0.82 -11.68
C LEU A 73 8.73 1.27 -10.29
N TYR A 74 9.98 1.74 -10.18
CA TYR A 74 10.44 2.50 -9.04
C TYR A 74 9.39 3.60 -8.82
N PHE A 75 8.52 3.44 -7.83
CA PHE A 75 8.16 4.63 -7.09
C PHE A 75 9.49 5.11 -6.53
N GLU A 76 9.86 6.36 -6.82
CA GLU A 76 11.12 6.92 -6.36
C GLU A 76 11.10 7.02 -4.83
N ALA A 77 11.35 5.89 -4.15
CA ALA A 77 11.83 5.84 -2.78
C ALA A 77 13.15 6.64 -2.63
N ASN A 78 13.72 7.08 -3.76
CA ASN A 78 14.86 7.97 -3.85
C ASN A 78 14.65 9.39 -3.31
N ASP A 79 13.41 9.86 -3.10
CA ASP A 79 13.22 11.20 -2.53
C ASP A 79 13.26 11.23 -0.98
N TYR A 80 13.18 10.07 -0.31
CA TYR A 80 13.34 9.97 1.15
C TYR A 80 14.64 9.28 1.58
N ALA A 81 15.37 8.65 0.65
CA ALA A 81 16.71 8.12 0.89
C ALA A 81 17.81 9.21 0.90
N ALA A 82 17.46 10.46 0.57
CA ALA A 82 18.40 11.58 0.51
C ALA A 82 18.73 12.22 1.87
N ASP A 83 18.17 11.75 2.99
CA ASP A 83 18.60 12.18 4.32
C ASP A 83 18.95 10.97 5.21
N VAL A 84 20.16 10.47 4.98
CA VAL A 84 20.81 9.45 5.79
C VAL A 84 21.12 10.05 7.17
N GLY A 85 20.22 9.88 8.14
CA GLY A 85 20.58 9.97 9.56
C GLY A 85 19.63 10.68 10.52
N SER A 86 18.51 11.25 10.08
CA SER A 86 17.59 11.95 10.98
C SER A 86 16.48 11.04 11.51
N GLU A 87 16.38 10.97 12.85
CA GLU A 87 15.19 10.53 13.58
C GLU A 87 13.98 11.36 13.13
N ILE A 88 12.85 10.70 12.87
CA ILE A 88 11.61 11.39 12.53
C ILE A 88 10.84 11.64 13.83
N ASP A 89 10.77 12.91 14.20
CA ASP A 89 9.88 13.43 15.24
C ASP A 89 8.66 14.05 14.55
N MET A 90 7.70 13.18 14.19
CA MET A 90 6.45 13.54 13.52
C MET A 90 5.33 13.60 14.55
N ASP A 91 4.39 14.55 14.42
CA ASP A 91 3.19 14.54 15.25
C ASP A 91 2.28 13.36 14.86
N TYR A 92 1.57 12.77 15.82
CA TYR A 92 0.70 11.62 15.57
C TYR A 92 -0.40 11.94 14.55
N LYS A 93 -0.85 13.21 14.54
CA LYS A 93 -1.82 13.74 13.57
C LYS A 93 -1.27 13.73 12.13
N ASP A 94 0.00 14.06 11.96
CA ASP A 94 0.65 14.06 10.65
C ASP A 94 0.81 12.62 10.14
N LEU A 95 1.13 11.68 11.04
CA LEU A 95 1.18 10.25 10.73
C LEU A 95 -0.18 9.74 10.23
N LEU A 96 -1.25 10.02 10.96
CA LEU A 96 -2.60 9.62 10.56
C LEU A 96 -3.00 10.25 9.23
N THR A 97 -2.61 11.50 8.99
CA THR A 97 -2.85 12.17 7.70
C THR A 97 -2.12 11.48 6.56
N MET A 98 -0.87 11.08 6.77
CA MET A 98 -0.08 10.34 5.78
C MET A 98 -0.67 8.95 5.52
N ALA A 99 -1.11 8.24 6.58
CA ALA A 99 -1.77 6.95 6.45
C ALA A 99 -3.07 7.07 5.62
N MET A 100 -3.93 8.04 5.91
CA MET A 100 -5.15 8.30 5.14
C MET A 100 -4.88 8.59 3.65
N GLN A 101 -3.79 9.32 3.34
CA GLN A 101 -3.38 9.61 1.97
C GLN A 101 -2.85 8.37 1.24
N LYS A 102 -2.13 7.50 1.95
CA LYS A 102 -1.70 6.19 1.43
C LYS A 102 -2.94 5.37 1.06
N GLU A 103 -3.90 5.23 1.98
CA GLU A 103 -5.09 4.39 1.72
C GLU A 103 -5.94 4.93 0.57
N GLU A 104 -6.08 6.26 0.47
CA GLU A 104 -6.76 6.86 -0.68
C GLU A 104 -6.04 6.59 -2.00
N SER A 105 -4.70 6.57 -1.99
CA SER A 105 -3.89 6.28 -3.17
C SER A 105 -4.00 4.82 -3.59
N SER A 106 -3.94 3.88 -2.64
CA SER A 106 -4.14 2.45 -2.88
C SER A 106 -5.55 2.14 -3.37
N PHE A 107 -6.59 2.74 -2.75
CA PHE A 107 -7.97 2.64 -3.23
C PHE A 107 -8.10 3.05 -4.71
N ARG A 108 -7.55 4.21 -5.08
CA ARG A 108 -7.61 4.73 -6.46
C ARG A 108 -6.86 3.81 -7.42
N LEU A 109 -5.71 3.28 -7.01
CA LEU A 109 -4.96 2.32 -7.79
C LEU A 109 -5.81 1.07 -8.05
N TYR A 110 -6.38 0.47 -7.00
CA TYR A 110 -7.17 -0.74 -7.15
C TYR A 110 -8.42 -0.56 -8.02
N VAL A 111 -9.13 0.57 -7.87
CA VAL A 111 -10.27 0.90 -8.74
C VAL A 111 -9.83 1.06 -10.21
N ASP A 112 -8.70 1.74 -10.45
CA ASP A 112 -8.16 1.90 -11.80
C ASP A 112 -7.76 0.55 -12.41
N LEU A 113 -7.10 -0.31 -11.65
CA LEU A 113 -6.72 -1.64 -12.10
C LEU A 113 -7.92 -2.55 -12.34
N ALA A 114 -8.92 -2.53 -11.44
CA ALA A 114 -10.16 -3.28 -11.59
C ALA A 114 -10.89 -2.90 -12.90
N SER A 115 -10.85 -1.63 -13.30
CA SER A 115 -11.46 -1.18 -14.55
C SER A 115 -10.77 -1.69 -15.83
N ARG A 116 -9.57 -2.28 -15.70
CA ARG A 116 -8.72 -2.69 -16.82
C ARG A 116 -8.58 -4.21 -16.96
N VAL A 117 -9.04 -4.97 -15.97
CA VAL A 117 -9.03 -6.44 -16.02
C VAL A 117 -10.31 -6.96 -16.66
N THR A 118 -10.20 -8.08 -17.39
CA THR A 118 -11.34 -8.77 -18.01
C THR A 118 -11.79 -10.01 -17.23
N GLU A 119 -10.91 -10.58 -16.42
CA GLU A 119 -11.19 -11.77 -15.63
C GLU A 119 -11.98 -11.41 -14.37
N GLU A 120 -13.08 -12.13 -14.13
CA GLU A 120 -14.00 -11.87 -13.02
C GLU A 120 -13.32 -12.02 -11.65
N ASP A 121 -12.53 -13.07 -11.46
CA ASP A 121 -11.80 -13.32 -10.20
C ASP A 121 -10.80 -12.20 -9.85
N ALA A 122 -10.08 -11.69 -10.87
CA ALA A 122 -9.14 -10.58 -10.70
C ALA A 122 -9.88 -9.27 -10.40
N TYR A 123 -11.00 -9.03 -11.08
CA TYR A 123 -11.86 -7.87 -10.83
C TYR A 123 -12.38 -7.87 -9.38
N GLU A 124 -12.94 -8.99 -8.91
CA GLU A 124 -13.47 -9.09 -7.55
C GLU A 124 -12.37 -8.94 -6.50
N THR A 125 -11.18 -9.50 -6.73
CA THR A 125 -10.06 -9.36 -5.80
C THR A 125 -9.59 -7.92 -5.67
N LEU A 126 -9.41 -7.22 -6.80
CA LEU A 126 -9.01 -5.81 -6.81
C LEU A 126 -10.08 -4.92 -6.16
N LEU A 127 -11.37 -5.19 -6.41
CA LEU A 127 -12.46 -4.46 -5.77
C LEU A 127 -12.50 -4.71 -4.25
N ALA A 128 -12.31 -5.95 -3.81
CA ALA A 128 -12.27 -6.29 -2.40
C ALA A 128 -11.10 -5.61 -1.66
N LEU A 129 -9.94 -5.49 -2.32
CA LEU A 129 -8.81 -4.72 -1.79
C LEU A 129 -9.14 -3.22 -1.73
N ALA A 130 -9.74 -2.66 -2.76
CA ALA A 130 -10.19 -1.26 -2.75
C ALA A 130 -11.14 -0.96 -1.58
N GLU A 131 -12.12 -1.82 -1.33
CA GLU A 131 -13.04 -1.68 -0.20
C GLU A 131 -12.34 -1.76 1.16
N GLU A 132 -11.28 -2.56 1.25
CA GLU A 132 -10.46 -2.68 2.45
C GLU A 132 -9.71 -1.40 2.76
N GLU A 133 -9.09 -0.77 1.76
CA GLU A 133 -8.40 0.52 1.94
C GLU A 133 -9.36 1.64 2.36
N VAL A 134 -10.62 1.60 1.89
CA VAL A 134 -11.65 2.53 2.40
C VAL A 134 -11.92 2.30 3.89
N ARG A 135 -11.97 1.04 4.34
CA ARG A 135 -12.15 0.72 5.77
C ARG A 135 -10.95 1.16 6.60
N HIS A 136 -9.72 0.97 6.10
CA HIS A 136 -8.51 1.44 6.75
C HIS A 136 -8.49 2.96 6.86
N LYS A 137 -8.82 3.69 5.79
CA LYS A 137 -8.95 5.15 5.80
C LYS A 137 -9.96 5.63 6.85
N MET A 138 -11.14 5.00 6.91
CA MET A 138 -12.15 5.34 7.92
C MET A 138 -11.66 5.09 9.34
N ARG A 139 -10.87 4.02 9.58
CA ARG A 139 -10.26 3.75 10.89
C ARG A 139 -9.36 4.92 11.32
N PHE A 140 -8.50 5.39 10.42
CA PHE A 140 -7.61 6.53 10.69
C PHE A 140 -8.36 7.86 10.83
N GLU A 141 -9.41 8.10 10.05
CA GLU A 141 -10.27 9.29 10.20
C GLU A 141 -10.91 9.33 11.59
N MET A 142 -11.45 8.21 12.07
CA MET A 142 -12.05 8.12 13.41
C MET A 142 -11.03 8.37 14.51
N GLU A 143 -9.82 7.83 14.36
CA GLU A 143 -8.73 8.05 15.31
C GLU A 143 -8.29 9.52 15.33
N TYR A 144 -8.14 10.13 14.16
CA TYR A 144 -7.79 11.54 14.01
C TYR A 144 -8.85 12.45 14.67
N ASP A 145 -10.14 12.19 14.41
CA ASP A 145 -11.26 12.91 15.02
C ASP A 145 -11.27 12.77 16.55
N ASN A 146 -10.95 11.59 17.08
CA ASN A 146 -10.87 11.37 18.52
C ASN A 146 -9.75 12.21 19.16
N ILE A 147 -8.60 12.32 18.51
CA ILE A 147 -7.50 13.17 18.98
C ILE A 147 -7.92 14.65 18.97
N LEU A 148 -8.62 15.11 17.92
CA LEU A 148 -9.13 16.49 17.86
C LEU A 148 -10.17 16.82 18.93
N ARG A 149 -10.92 15.82 19.43
CA ARG A 149 -11.93 16.00 20.48
C ARG A 149 -11.36 15.94 21.89
N THR A 150 -10.22 15.29 22.07
CA THR A 150 -9.64 14.99 23.38
C THR A 150 -8.41 15.83 23.72
N GLY A 151 -7.80 16.51 22.73
CA GLY A 151 -6.74 17.50 22.89
C GLY A 151 -7.26 18.94 22.89
#